data_AF-A0A1T4YXB9-F1
#
_entry.id   AF-A0A1T4YXB9-F1
#
_cell.length_a   1.000
_cell.length_b   1.000
_cell.length_c   1.000
_cell.angle_alpha   90.00
_cell.angle_beta   90.00
_cell.angle_gamma   90.00
#
_symmetry.space_group_name_H-M   'P 1'
#
loop_
_entity.id
_entity.type
_entity.pdbx_description
1 polymer ?
#
loop_
_entity_poly.entity_id
_entity_poly.type
_entity_poly.pdbx_seq_one_letter_code
_entity_poly.pdbx_strand_id
1 'polypeptide(L)'
;MKIVISIISSMIIATILGVYGQGLAYFMTEHAIDINPVYYLTVFTVMSMLLYIVSFVLAYLVMKKEKVSGGSAVFSLLVISIVAVPVSMFSFFAMAMWWG
;
A
#
# COMPACT_ATOMS: atom_id res chain seq x y z
N MET A 1 -4.67 -14.93 14.29
CA MET A 1 -3.52 -15.23 13.38
C MET A 1 -3.81 -14.96 11.90
N LYS A 2 -4.81 -15.59 11.25
CA LYS A 2 -5.06 -15.43 9.79
C LYS A 2 -5.21 -13.97 9.32
N ILE A 3 -5.96 -13.14 10.06
CA ILE A 3 -6.20 -11.72 9.69
C ILE A 3 -4.93 -10.87 9.82
N VAL A 4 -4.15 -11.08 10.88
CA VAL A 4 -2.88 -10.35 11.10
C VAL A 4 -1.88 -10.65 9.98
N ILE A 5 -1.78 -11.91 9.56
CA ILE A 5 -0.94 -12.30 8.41
C ILE A 5 -1.41 -11.59 7.14
N SER A 6 -2.72 -11.56 6.89
CA SER A 6 -3.28 -10.85 5.73
C SER A 6 -2.93 -9.35 5.73
N ILE A 7 -2.96 -8.69 6.89
CA ILE A 7 -2.61 -7.26 7.03
C ILE A 7 -1.11 -7.05 6.73
N ILE A 8 -0.24 -7.90 7.27
CA ILE A 8 1.21 -7.79 7.03
C ILE A 8 1.52 -8.00 5.55
N SER A 9 0.92 -9.03 4.92
CA SER A 9 1.10 -9.28 3.49
C SER A 9 0.60 -8.12 2.63
N SER A 10 -0.57 -7.55 2.93
CA SER A 10 -1.09 -6.40 2.18
C SER A 10 -0.21 -5.16 2.33
N MET A 11 0.36 -4.92 3.52
CA MET A 11 1.31 -3.82 3.73
C MET A 11 2.60 -3.99 2.93
N ILE A 12 3.16 -5.20 2.90
CA ILE A 12 4.38 -5.48 2.13
C ILE A 12 4.12 -5.23 0.65
N ILE A 13 3.01 -5.76 0.11
CA ILE A 13 2.63 -5.56 -1.29
C ILE A 13 2.38 -4.08 -1.58
N ALA A 14 1.64 -3.38 -0.71
CA ALA A 14 1.39 -1.94 -0.86
C ALA A 14 2.70 -1.14 -0.92
N THR A 15 3.66 -1.48 -0.06
CA THR A 15 4.96 -0.82 0.00
C THR A 15 5.76 -1.07 -1.29
N ILE A 16 5.76 -2.31 -1.78
CA ILE A 16 6.44 -2.65 -3.04
C ILE A 16 5.84 -1.87 -4.21
N LEU A 17 4.51 -1.86 -4.34
CA LEU A 17 3.81 -1.13 -5.39
C LEU A 17 4.03 0.39 -5.29
N GLY A 18 4.05 0.93 -4.06
CA GLY A 18 4.17 2.37 -3.82
C GLY A 18 5.58 2.90 -4.08
N VAL A 19 6.61 2.18 -3.61
CA VAL A 19 8.01 2.59 -3.69
C VAL A 19 8.63 2.22 -5.05
N TYR A 20 8.37 1.02 -5.55
CA TYR A 20 8.96 0.52 -6.80
C TYR A 20 8.04 0.66 -8.01
N GLY A 21 6.93 1.39 -7.87
CA GLY A 21 5.89 1.51 -8.92
C GLY A 21 6.43 1.93 -10.28
N GLN A 22 7.40 2.84 -10.34
CA GLN A 22 8.01 3.28 -11.60
C GLN A 22 8.80 2.16 -12.28
N GLY A 23 9.65 1.44 -11.52
CA GLY A 23 10.40 0.30 -12.04
C GLY A 23 9.48 -0.83 -12.51
N LEU A 24 8.42 -1.10 -11.75
CA LEU A 24 7.40 -2.08 -12.14
C LEU A 24 6.65 -1.64 -13.40
N ALA A 25 6.37 -0.34 -13.57
CA ALA A 25 5.68 0.16 -14.74
C ALA A 25 6.50 -0.03 -16.02
N TYR A 26 7.80 0.27 -15.97
CA TYR A 26 8.71 -0.04 -17.08
C TYR A 26 8.78 -1.55 -17.36
N PHE A 27 8.93 -2.36 -16.30
CA PHE A 27 8.98 -3.82 -16.44
C PHE A 27 7.72 -4.37 -17.14
N MET A 28 6.53 -3.89 -16.75
CA MET A 28 5.27 -4.32 -17.37
C MET A 28 5.13 -3.87 -18.82
N THR A 29 5.63 -2.68 -19.15
CA THR A 29 5.61 -2.19 -20.53
C THR A 29 6.49 -3.05 -21.43
N GLU A 30 7.65 -3.48 -20.93
CA GLU A 30 8.60 -4.31 -21.69
C GLU A 30 8.17 -5.79 -21.78
N HIS A 31 7.54 -6.35 -20.73
CA HIS A 31 7.31 -7.79 -20.62
C HIS A 31 5.83 -8.23 -20.68
N ALA A 32 4.88 -7.30 -20.58
CA ALA A 32 3.45 -7.63 -20.57
C ALA A 32 2.69 -7.03 -21.76
N ILE A 33 2.20 -5.80 -21.63
CA ILE A 33 1.48 -5.11 -22.71
C ILE A 33 2.20 -3.79 -22.95
N ASP A 34 2.58 -3.55 -24.20
CA ASP A 34 3.25 -2.32 -24.61
C ASP A 34 2.24 -1.16 -24.64
N ILE A 35 2.04 -0.54 -23.47
CA ILE A 35 1.28 0.68 -23.27
C ILE A 35 2.14 1.68 -22.51
N ASN A 36 1.78 2.96 -22.57
CA ASN A 36 2.54 3.99 -21.86
C ASN A 36 2.66 3.64 -20.36
N PRO A 37 3.89 3.56 -19.79
CA PRO A 37 4.09 3.13 -18.40
C PRO A 37 3.40 4.03 -17.36
N VAL A 38 3.01 5.26 -17.73
CA VAL A 38 2.15 6.13 -16.90
C VAL A 38 0.86 5.42 -16.46
N TYR A 39 0.25 4.60 -17.33
CA TYR A 39 -0.97 3.86 -17.00
C TYR A 39 -0.72 2.77 -15.96
N TYR A 40 0.36 2.00 -16.10
CA TYR A 40 0.76 1.01 -15.11
C TYR A 40 1.09 1.65 -13.77
N LEU A 41 1.84 2.76 -13.79
CA LEU A 41 2.19 3.52 -12.59
C LEU A 41 0.94 3.99 -11.86
N THR A 42 -0.05 4.52 -12.58
CA THR A 42 -1.33 4.95 -12.01
C THR A 42 -2.04 3.79 -11.31
N VAL A 43 -2.13 2.63 -11.97
CA VAL A 43 -2.74 1.42 -11.38
C VAL A 43 -1.99 1.00 -10.11
N PHE A 44 -0.65 0.96 -10.13
CA PHE A 44 0.15 0.55 -8.97
C PHE A 44 -0.01 1.49 -7.79
N THR A 45 -0.03 2.81 -8.02
CA THR A 45 -0.24 3.77 -6.94
C THR A 45 -1.65 3.65 -6.34
N VAL A 46 -2.69 3.54 -7.17
CA VAL A 46 -4.07 3.36 -6.69
C VAL A 46 -4.19 2.07 -5.88
N MET A 47 -3.62 0.96 -6.38
CA MET A 47 -3.61 -0.33 -5.67
C MET A 47 -2.85 -0.25 -4.35
N SER A 48 -1.70 0.42 -4.31
CA SER A 48 -0.91 0.63 -3.08
C SER A 48 -1.74 1.36 -2.01
N MET A 49 -2.39 2.47 -2.38
CA MET A 49 -3.24 3.24 -1.46
C MET A 49 -4.43 2.43 -0.95
N LEU A 50 -5.13 1.73 -1.85
CA LEU A 50 -6.26 0.87 -1.47
C LEU A 50 -5.84 -0.23 -0.50
N LEU A 51 -4.69 -0.87 -0.73
CA LEU A 51 -4.16 -1.89 0.18
C LEU A 51 -3.85 -1.31 1.56
N TYR A 52 -3.29 -0.10 1.67
CA TYR A 52 -3.09 0.54 2.97
C TYR A 52 -4.41 0.88 3.66
N ILE A 53 -5.41 1.39 2.94
CA ILE A 53 -6.74 1.68 3.50
C ILE A 53 -7.39 0.39 4.02
N VAL A 54 -7.38 -0.68 3.22
CA VAL A 54 -7.91 -1.99 3.63
C VAL A 54 -7.16 -2.53 4.84
N SER A 55 -5.83 -2.43 4.87
CA SER A 55 -5.00 -2.84 6.00
C SER A 55 -5.37 -2.09 7.29
N PHE A 56 -5.57 -0.77 7.18
CA PHE A 56 -5.98 0.08 8.29
C PHE A 56 -7.38 -0.29 8.81
N VAL A 57 -8.34 -0.47 7.90
CA VAL A 57 -9.72 -0.87 8.25
C VAL A 57 -9.73 -2.25 8.94
N LEU A 58 -8.99 -3.22 8.40
CA LEU A 58 -8.89 -4.56 9.00
C LEU A 58 -8.25 -4.51 10.39
N ALA A 59 -7.17 -3.75 10.56
CA ALA A 59 -6.52 -3.58 11.87
C ALA A 59 -7.47 -2.94 12.89
N TYR A 60 -8.23 -1.92 12.49
CA TYR A 60 -9.25 -1.28 13.33
C TYR A 60 -10.38 -2.25 13.72
N LEU A 61 -10.87 -3.06 12.77
CA LEU A 61 -11.92 -4.05 13.03
C LEU A 61 -11.46 -5.14 14.01
N VAL A 62 -10.21 -5.59 13.89
CA VAL A 62 -9.60 -6.55 14.83
C VAL A 62 -9.53 -5.96 16.23
N MET A 63 -9.06 -4.71 16.36
CA MET A 63 -9.03 -4.00 17.65
C MET A 63 -10.39 -3.92 18.31
N LYS A 64 -11.42 -3.53 17.54
CA LYS A 64 -12.78 -3.41 18.04
C LYS A 64 -13.36 -4.76 18.48
N LYS A 65 -13.07 -5.85 17.76
CA LYS A 65 -13.58 -7.19 18.04
C LYS A 65 -12.93 -7.83 19.25
N GLU A 66 -11.61 -7.75 19.38
CA GLU A 66 -10.91 -8.48 20.45
C GLU A 66 -11.01 -7.77 21.82
N LYS A 67 -11.67 -6.59 21.93
CA LYS A 67 -11.65 -5.74 23.14
C LYS A 67 -10.22 -5.59 23.69
N VAL A 68 -9.22 -5.63 22.81
CA VAL A 68 -7.81 -5.57 23.18
C VAL A 68 -7.56 -4.13 23.63
N SER A 69 -7.68 -3.92 24.94
CA SER A 69 -7.21 -2.74 25.66
C SER A 69 -5.68 -2.68 25.73
N GLY A 70 -4.98 -3.62 25.10
CA GLY A 70 -3.54 -3.72 25.12
C GLY A 70 -2.87 -2.84 24.06
N GLY A 71 -1.83 -2.11 24.46
CA GLY A 71 -1.05 -1.21 23.59
C GLY A 71 -0.47 -1.85 22.31
N SER A 72 -0.44 -3.19 22.20
CA SER A 72 0.00 -3.94 21.01
C SER A 72 -0.78 -3.60 19.73
N ALA A 73 -2.11 -3.45 19.82
CA ALA A 73 -2.93 -3.22 18.63
C ALA A 73 -2.92 -1.75 18.20
N VAL A 74 -2.86 -0.83 19.17
CA VAL A 74 -2.60 0.61 18.94
C VAL A 74 -1.23 0.80 18.29
N PHE A 75 -0.21 0.08 18.77
CA PHE A 75 1.13 0.10 18.20
C PHE A 75 1.12 -0.38 16.74
N SER A 76 0.35 -1.41 16.41
CA SER A 76 0.21 -1.90 15.04
C SER A 76 -0.44 -0.86 14.11
N LEU A 77 -1.49 -0.16 14.55
CA LEU A 77 -2.08 0.95 13.78
C LEU A 77 -1.11 2.12 13.59
N LEU A 78 -0.31 2.44 14.62
CA LEU A 78 0.73 3.47 14.51
C LEU A 78 1.79 3.09 13.49
N VAL A 79 2.29 1.85 13.53
CA VAL A 79 3.28 1.35 12.57
C VAL A 79 2.72 1.39 11.15
N ILE A 80 1.46 0.96 10.94
CA ILE A 80 0.79 1.08 9.64
C ILE A 80 0.78 2.53 9.17
N SER A 81 0.40 3.46 10.05
CA SER A 81 0.25 4.87 9.69
C SER A 81 1.59 5.54 9.34
N ILE A 82 2.64 5.23 10.10
CA ILE A 82 3.99 5.77 9.90
C ILE A 82 4.59 5.33 8.56
N VAL A 83 4.25 4.13 8.08
CA VAL A 83 4.73 3.63 6.77
C VAL A 83 3.79 4.06 5.64
N ALA A 84 2.48 3.92 5.84
CA ALA A 84 1.48 4.15 4.80
C ALA A 84 1.47 5.59 4.30
N VAL A 85 1.59 6.58 5.20
CA VAL A 85 1.51 8.00 4.82
C VAL A 85 2.69 8.41 3.94
N PRO A 86 3.97 8.22 4.34
CA PRO A 86 5.11 8.58 3.50
C PRO A 86 5.13 7.83 2.16
N VAL A 87 4.81 6.53 2.17
CA VAL A 87 4.79 5.73 0.93
C VAL A 87 3.68 6.20 -0.02
N SER A 88 2.49 6.48 0.50
CA SER A 88 1.39 6.99 -0.32
C SER A 88 1.70 8.37 -0.89
N MET A 89 2.31 9.26 -0.11
CA MET A 89 2.74 10.59 -0.57
C MET A 89 3.82 10.47 -1.65
N PHE A 90 4.83 9.63 -1.44
CA PHE A 90 5.88 9.38 -2.42
C PHE A 90 5.32 8.81 -3.72
N SER A 91 4.47 7.77 -3.62
CA SER A 91 3.88 7.12 -4.79
C SER A 91 2.97 8.07 -5.58
N PHE A 92 2.15 8.86 -4.88
CA PHE A 92 1.31 9.88 -5.51
C PHE A 92 2.14 10.93 -6.23
N PHE A 93 3.18 11.43 -5.57
CA PHE A 93 4.08 12.43 -6.16
C PHE A 93 4.79 11.89 -7.41
N ALA A 94 5.30 10.66 -7.34
CA ALA A 94 5.92 9.98 -8.47
C ALA A 94 4.96 9.83 -9.66
N MET A 95 3.70 9.47 -9.41
CA MET A 95 2.66 9.40 -10.43
C MET A 95 2.31 10.78 -11.00
N ALA A 96 2.15 11.80 -10.15
CA ALA A 96 1.80 13.15 -10.57
C ALA A 96 2.88 13.77 -11.46
N MET A 97 4.17 13.55 -11.13
CA MET A 97 5.30 13.97 -11.97
C MET A 97 5.33 13.34 -13.36
N TRP A 98 4.65 12.20 -13.54
CA TRP A 98 4.57 11.50 -14.82
C TRP A 98 3.36 11.93 -15.65
N TRP A 99 2.38 12.58 -15.04
CA TRP A 99 1.20 13.14 -15.70
C TRP A 99 1.32 14.63 -16.03
N GLY A 100 2.24 15.34 -15.39
CA GLY A 100 2.59 16.74 -15.68
C GLY A 100 3.77 16.85 -16.64
#